data_AF-A0A2E7DMU7-F1
#
_entry.id   AF-A0A2E7DMU7-F1
#
_cell.length_a   1.000
_cell.length_b   1.000
_cell.length_c   1.000
_cell.angle_alpha   90.00
_cell.angle_beta   90.00
_cell.angle_gamma   90.00
#
_symmetry.space_group_name_H-M   'P 1'
#
loop_
_entity.id
_entity.type
_entity.pdbx_description
1 polymer ?
#
loop_
_entity_poly.entity_id
_entity_poly.type
_entity_poly.pdbx_seq_one_letter_code
_entity_poly.pdbx_strand_id
1 'polypeptide(L)'
;MSARTIRNVIYTAAFIDLPQWDESSPIDMKRLLDTTTSILGPKNQNPTGILKNVYLHHMTIAFRPTIFEYNQLDYGKETTLYLVGIAGNEKAQAFLVETVLPVKNKYPHITISTAEGVSPAYSNQLFDEVECVQLMDPIELKARIGWFDGRQQQYNRIMTEVERHVSQR
;
A
#
# COMPACT_ATOMS: atom_id res chain seq x y z
N MET A 1 2.15 28.95 7.32
CA MET A 1 3.21 28.23 8.06
C MET A 1 3.66 27.05 7.21
N SER A 2 4.96 26.89 6.93
CA SER A 2 5.46 25.70 6.23
C SER A 2 5.27 24.48 7.14
N ALA A 3 4.54 23.47 6.66
CA ALA A 3 4.30 22.25 7.41
C ALA A 3 5.62 21.48 7.52
N ARG A 4 6.15 21.36 8.75
CA ARG A 4 7.35 20.58 9.01
C ARG A 4 7.07 19.09 8.75
N THR A 5 7.95 18.43 8.01
CA THR A 5 7.97 16.98 7.84
C THR A 5 8.68 16.31 9.01
N ILE A 6 8.34 15.04 9.27
CA ILE A 6 9.06 14.26 10.26
C ILE A 6 10.35 13.73 9.65
N ARG A 7 11.48 14.07 10.28
CA ARG A 7 12.78 13.57 9.87
C ARG A 7 12.79 12.04 9.96
N ASN A 8 13.36 11.39 8.95
CA ASN A 8 13.51 9.93 8.84
C ASN A 8 12.23 9.13 8.57
N VAL A 9 11.08 9.77 8.30
CA VAL A 9 9.88 9.07 7.80
C VAL A 9 9.79 9.28 6.29
N ILE A 10 9.99 8.22 5.51
CA ILE A 10 9.86 8.26 4.05
C ILE A 10 8.38 8.20 3.66
N TYR A 11 7.62 7.27 4.23
CA TYR A 11 6.17 7.19 4.06
C TYR A 11 5.50 6.54 5.26
N THR A 12 4.21 6.81 5.44
CA THR A 12 3.30 6.04 6.29
C THR A 12 2.49 5.09 5.43
N ALA A 13 2.15 3.92 5.97
CA ALA A 13 1.48 2.87 5.22
C ALA A 13 0.64 1.96 6.11
N ALA A 14 -0.30 1.27 5.48
CA ALA A 14 -0.89 0.04 6.02
C ALA A 14 -0.10 -1.13 5.43
N PHE A 15 0.73 -1.78 6.25
CA PHE A 15 1.54 -2.94 5.86
C PHE A 15 0.70 -4.20 5.98
N ILE A 16 0.64 -5.00 4.92
CA ILE A 16 -0.19 -6.20 4.91
C ILE A 16 0.53 -7.25 5.75
N ASP A 17 -0.08 -7.67 6.86
CA ASP A 17 0.37 -8.83 7.62
C ASP A 17 -0.05 -10.07 6.83
N LEU A 18 0.64 -10.32 5.71
CA LEU A 18 0.52 -11.62 5.05
C LEU A 18 1.25 -12.61 5.96
N PRO A 19 0.57 -13.59 6.56
CA PRO A 19 1.28 -14.66 7.25
C PRO A 19 2.31 -15.26 6.28
N GLN A 20 3.49 -15.58 6.79
CA GLN A 20 4.42 -16.44 6.06
C GLN A 20 3.62 -17.65 5.59
N TRP A 21 3.68 -17.98 4.30
CA TRP A 21 2.91 -19.03 3.62
C TRP A 21 2.32 -20.07 4.59
N ASP A 22 1.04 -19.90 4.92
CA ASP A 22 0.26 -20.83 5.71
C ASP A 22 -1.04 -21.07 4.95
N GLU A 23 -1.29 -22.33 4.59
CA GLU A 23 -2.49 -22.79 3.88
C GLU A 23 -3.79 -22.47 4.64
N SER A 24 -3.72 -22.12 5.92
CA SER A 24 -4.86 -21.73 6.74
C SER A 24 -5.20 -20.24 6.70
N SER A 25 -4.36 -19.40 6.08
CA SER A 25 -4.65 -17.97 5.94
C SER A 25 -5.82 -17.74 4.98
N PRO A 26 -6.83 -16.91 5.36
CA PRO A 26 -8.01 -16.70 4.53
C PRO A 26 -7.67 -16.12 3.14
N ILE A 27 -6.58 -15.35 3.03
CA ILE A 27 -6.00 -14.87 1.76
C ILE A 27 -4.48 -14.97 1.85
N ASP A 28 -3.87 -15.71 0.94
CA ASP A 28 -2.42 -15.76 0.75
C ASP A 28 -1.99 -14.95 -0.49
N MET A 29 -0.68 -14.68 -0.60
CA MET A 29 -0.11 -13.95 -1.74
C MET A 29 -0.41 -14.62 -3.08
N LYS A 30 -0.47 -15.96 -3.09
CA LYS A 30 -0.73 -16.75 -4.29
C LYS A 30 -2.13 -16.44 -4.84
N ARG A 31 -3.15 -16.41 -3.97
CA ARG A 31 -4.53 -16.07 -4.35
C ARG A 31 -4.63 -14.68 -4.96
N LEU A 32 -3.89 -13.70 -4.45
CA LEU A 32 -3.84 -12.34 -5.02
C LEU A 32 -3.19 -12.32 -6.41
N LEU A 33 -2.10 -13.06 -6.61
CA LEU A 33 -1.43 -13.19 -7.91
C LEU A 33 -2.27 -13.99 -8.92
N ASP A 34 -2.96 -15.04 -8.48
CA ASP A 34 -3.87 -15.83 -9.29
C ASP A 34 -5.07 -14.98 -9.74
N THR A 35 -5.63 -14.19 -8.82
CA THR A 35 -6.70 -13.22 -9.12
C THR A 35 -6.22 -12.20 -10.16
N THR A 36 -5.02 -11.65 -9.96
CA THR A 36 -4.40 -10.71 -10.91
C THR A 36 -4.24 -11.33 -12.29
N THR A 37 -3.72 -12.55 -12.36
CA THR A 37 -3.49 -13.28 -13.61
C THR A 37 -4.82 -13.63 -14.31
N SER A 38 -5.84 -14.00 -13.54
CA SER A 38 -7.16 -14.31 -14.06
C SER A 38 -7.84 -13.09 -14.69
N ILE A 39 -7.70 -11.92 -14.05
CA ILE A 39 -8.36 -10.70 -14.50
C ILE A 39 -7.57 -9.99 -15.59
N LEU A 40 -6.27 -9.77 -15.41
CA LEU A 40 -5.42 -8.99 -16.30
C LEU A 40 -4.67 -9.82 -17.36
N GLY A 41 -4.74 -11.14 -17.28
CA GLY A 41 -3.96 -12.04 -18.15
C GLY A 41 -4.24 -11.86 -19.65
N PRO A 42 -3.62 -12.70 -20.50
CA PRO A 42 -3.53 -12.50 -21.95
C PRO A 42 -4.86 -12.32 -22.68
N LYS A 43 -5.97 -12.73 -22.06
CA LYS A 43 -7.32 -12.59 -22.62
C LYS A 43 -7.90 -11.17 -22.49
N ASN A 44 -7.37 -10.33 -21.58
CA ASN A 44 -8.07 -9.12 -21.14
C ASN A 44 -7.28 -7.81 -21.18
N GLN A 45 -5.93 -7.76 -21.10
CA GLN A 45 -5.14 -6.52 -21.29
C GLN A 45 -3.61 -6.65 -21.14
N ASN A 46 -3.05 -7.79 -20.70
CA ASN A 46 -1.60 -7.95 -20.53
C ASN A 46 -1.06 -9.31 -21.03
N PRO A 47 -0.24 -9.37 -22.09
CA PRO A 47 0.26 -10.63 -22.64
C PRO A 47 1.32 -11.32 -21.76
N THR A 48 1.87 -10.65 -20.74
CA THR A 48 3.02 -11.16 -19.97
C THR A 48 2.66 -11.76 -18.61
N GLY A 49 1.41 -11.66 -18.15
CA GLY A 49 1.01 -12.13 -16.82
C GLY A 49 1.51 -11.21 -15.70
N ILE A 50 2.01 -11.78 -14.61
CA ILE A 50 2.63 -11.00 -13.51
C ILE A 50 3.97 -10.44 -13.96
N LEU A 51 4.21 -9.14 -13.72
CA LEU A 51 5.47 -8.49 -14.08
C LEU A 51 6.61 -8.88 -13.13
N LYS A 52 7.84 -8.61 -13.57
CA LYS A 52 9.09 -9.11 -12.94
C LYS A 52 9.22 -8.75 -11.46
N ASN A 53 8.97 -7.51 -11.08
CA ASN A 53 9.22 -7.01 -9.73
C ASN A 53 7.93 -7.04 -8.91
N VAL A 54 7.79 -7.97 -7.97
CA VAL A 54 6.58 -8.12 -7.14
C VAL A 54 6.74 -7.36 -5.81
N TYR A 55 5.71 -6.60 -5.43
CA TYR A 55 5.69 -5.80 -4.20
C TYR A 55 4.64 -6.33 -3.21
N LEU A 56 3.34 -6.15 -3.46
CA LEU A 56 2.22 -6.73 -2.68
C LEU A 56 2.32 -6.65 -1.15
N HIS A 57 3.04 -5.67 -0.60
CA HIS A 57 3.36 -5.65 0.83
C HIS A 57 2.71 -4.50 1.62
N HIS A 58 2.20 -3.46 0.95
CA HIS A 58 1.60 -2.31 1.64
C HIS A 58 0.72 -1.45 0.73
N MET A 59 -0.17 -0.68 1.36
CA MET A 59 -0.81 0.50 0.79
C MET A 59 -0.18 1.74 1.42
N THR A 60 0.34 2.66 0.61
CA THR A 60 0.87 3.94 1.11
C THR A 60 -0.28 4.84 1.56
N ILE A 61 -0.19 5.40 2.77
CA ILE A 61 -1.13 6.39 3.30
C ILE A 61 -0.66 7.79 2.91
N ALA A 62 0.61 8.13 3.19
CA ALA A 62 1.21 9.40 2.80
C ALA A 62 2.72 9.27 2.58
N PHE A 63 3.21 9.79 1.44
CA PHE A 63 4.64 9.96 1.18
C PHE A 63 5.15 11.28 1.78
N ARG A 64 6.23 11.21 2.56
CA ARG A 64 6.81 12.33 3.32
C ARG A 64 5.76 13.10 4.12
N PRO A 65 5.08 12.45 5.08
CA PRO A 65 4.02 13.08 5.85
C PRO A 65 4.53 14.28 6.64
N THR A 66 3.67 15.28 6.76
CA THR A 66 3.79 16.36 7.74
C THR A 66 3.60 15.80 9.15
N ILE A 67 4.04 16.56 10.17
CA ILE A 67 3.83 16.18 11.58
C ILE A 67 2.34 15.99 11.88
N PHE A 68 1.47 16.82 11.30
CA PHE A 68 0.02 16.73 11.51
C PHE A 68 -0.54 15.42 10.95
N GLU A 69 -0.25 15.11 9.69
CA GLU A 69 -0.69 13.85 9.04
C GLU A 69 -0.17 12.62 9.80
N TYR A 70 1.09 12.66 10.25
CA TYR A 70 1.67 11.57 11.04
C TYR A 70 0.93 11.36 12.37
N ASN A 71 0.61 12.44 13.09
CA ASN A 71 -0.05 12.36 14.39
C ASN A 71 -1.53 11.92 14.33
N GLN A 72 -2.12 11.83 13.14
CA GLN A 72 -3.49 11.32 12.96
C GLN A 72 -3.58 9.80 12.89
N LEU A 73 -2.45 9.09 12.85
CA LEU A 73 -2.43 7.65 12.63
C LEU A 73 -2.23 6.86 13.93
N ASP A 74 -3.02 5.80 14.08
CA ASP A 74 -2.92 4.85 15.20
C ASP A 74 -1.86 3.78 14.92
N TYR A 75 -0.58 4.16 15.01
CA TYR A 75 0.54 3.26 14.74
C TYR A 75 0.50 1.96 15.54
N GLY A 76 0.75 0.84 14.85
CA GLY A 76 0.75 -0.50 15.41
C GLY A 76 -0.62 -1.14 15.53
N LYS A 77 -1.71 -0.41 15.29
CA LYS A 77 -3.06 -0.98 15.22
C LYS A 77 -3.30 -1.69 13.90
N GLU A 78 -4.11 -2.74 13.99
CA GLU A 78 -4.66 -3.42 12.82
C GLU A 78 -5.74 -2.56 12.16
N THR A 79 -5.84 -2.69 10.84
CA THR A 79 -6.84 -2.06 9.99
C THR A 79 -7.26 -3.05 8.91
N THR A 80 -8.43 -2.83 8.33
CA THR A 80 -8.89 -3.55 7.16
C THR A 80 -8.72 -2.68 5.92
N LEU A 81 -8.23 -3.29 4.83
CA LEU A 81 -8.21 -2.74 3.48
C LEU A 81 -9.16 -3.56 2.61
N TYR A 82 -9.91 -2.92 1.73
CA TYR A 82 -10.80 -3.61 0.79
C TYR A 82 -10.26 -3.42 -0.61
N LEU A 83 -9.82 -4.50 -1.27
CA LEU A 83 -9.46 -4.43 -2.68
C LEU A 83 -10.77 -4.42 -3.47
N VAL A 84 -11.01 -3.37 -4.25
CA VAL A 84 -12.28 -3.16 -4.97
C VAL A 84 -12.10 -3.19 -6.49
N GLY A 85 -10.88 -3.10 -6.97
CA GLY A 85 -10.59 -3.11 -8.40
C GLY A 85 -9.15 -3.44 -8.67
N ILE A 86 -8.84 -3.67 -9.95
CA ILE A 86 -7.50 -3.95 -10.41
C ILE A 86 -7.24 -3.21 -11.73
N ALA A 87 -6.03 -2.69 -11.87
CA ALA A 87 -5.57 -2.03 -13.08
C ALA A 87 -4.18 -2.55 -13.44
N GLY A 88 -3.87 -2.61 -14.72
CA GLY A 88 -2.52 -2.95 -15.14
C GLY A 88 -2.25 -2.76 -16.62
N ASN A 89 -0.99 -2.49 -16.92
CA ASN A 89 -0.44 -2.39 -18.27
C ASN A 89 0.93 -3.09 -18.32
N GLU A 90 1.69 -2.86 -19.37
CA GLU A 90 3.03 -3.44 -19.56
C GLU A 90 4.07 -2.94 -18.56
N LYS A 91 3.78 -1.86 -17.81
CA LYS A 91 4.73 -1.22 -16.88
C LYS A 91 4.43 -1.54 -15.42
N ALA A 92 3.16 -1.56 -15.02
CA ALA A 92 2.78 -1.86 -13.65
C ALA A 92 1.39 -2.51 -13.54
N GLN A 93 1.18 -3.15 -12.39
CA GLN A 93 -0.09 -3.72 -11.96
C GLN A 93 -0.37 -3.25 -10.54
N ALA A 94 -1.61 -2.86 -10.24
CA ALA A 94 -2.01 -2.42 -8.90
C ALA A 94 -3.47 -2.80 -8.58
N PHE A 95 -3.73 -3.09 -7.31
CA PHE A 95 -5.09 -3.16 -6.77
C PHE A 95 -5.55 -1.79 -6.32
N LEU A 96 -6.77 -1.40 -6.69
CA LEU A 96 -7.48 -0.26 -6.11
C LEU A 96 -8.01 -0.65 -4.73
N VAL A 97 -7.85 0.24 -3.76
CA VAL A 97 -8.16 -0.02 -2.35
C VAL A 97 -9.17 1.00 -1.83
N GLU A 98 -10.19 0.52 -1.14
CA GLU A 98 -11.03 1.31 -0.24
C GLU A 98 -10.59 1.12 1.20
N THR A 99 -10.58 2.22 1.95
CA THR A 99 -10.12 2.25 3.35
C THR A 99 -10.68 3.44 4.09
N VAL A 100 -10.76 3.33 5.42
CA VAL A 100 -11.14 4.42 6.33
C VAL A 100 -9.96 5.33 6.71
N LEU A 101 -8.73 4.95 6.32
CA LEU A 101 -7.53 5.71 6.66
C LEU A 101 -7.48 7.05 5.88
N PRO A 102 -6.86 8.10 6.46
CA PRO A 102 -6.74 9.40 5.81
C PRO A 102 -5.62 9.37 4.74
N VAL A 103 -5.90 8.71 3.61
CA VAL A 103 -4.94 8.54 2.50
C VAL A 103 -4.83 9.82 1.67
N LYS A 104 -3.60 10.19 1.29
CA LYS A 104 -3.32 11.37 0.46
C LYS A 104 -3.38 11.08 -1.04
N ASN A 105 -3.14 9.83 -1.42
CA ASN A 105 -3.15 9.41 -2.81
C ASN A 105 -4.57 9.52 -3.39
N LYS A 106 -4.69 10.09 -4.60
CA LYS A 106 -5.97 10.22 -5.32
C LYS A 106 -6.69 8.87 -5.48
N TYR A 107 -5.91 7.83 -5.76
CA TYR A 107 -6.36 6.44 -5.83
C TYR A 107 -5.56 5.64 -4.81
N PRO A 108 -6.11 5.34 -3.62
CA PRO A 108 -5.44 4.44 -2.69
C PRO A 108 -5.25 3.07 -3.35
N HIS A 109 -4.03 2.53 -3.31
CA HIS A 109 -3.72 1.30 -4.03
C HIS A 109 -2.60 0.51 -3.37
N ILE A 110 -2.52 -0.77 -3.74
CA ILE A 110 -1.38 -1.64 -3.47
C ILE A 110 -0.72 -1.96 -4.80
N THR A 111 0.57 -1.62 -4.94
CA THR A 111 1.34 -2.02 -6.12
C THR A 111 1.53 -3.53 -6.08
N ILE A 112 1.10 -4.23 -7.13
CA ILE A 112 1.21 -5.68 -7.26
C ILE A 112 2.60 -5.99 -7.83
N SER A 113 2.87 -5.51 -9.04
CA SER A 113 4.13 -5.76 -9.72
C SER A 113 4.50 -4.64 -10.69
N THR A 114 5.78 -4.55 -11.06
CA THR A 114 6.28 -3.66 -12.12
C THR A 114 7.21 -4.37 -13.10
N ALA A 115 7.33 -3.81 -14.30
CA ALA A 115 8.33 -4.22 -15.27
C ALA A 115 9.75 -3.87 -14.80
N GLU A 116 10.75 -4.49 -15.44
CA GLU A 116 12.15 -4.21 -15.16
C GLU A 116 12.48 -2.73 -15.39
N GLY A 117 13.15 -2.10 -14.43
CA GLY A 117 13.49 -0.68 -14.47
C GLY A 117 12.33 0.28 -14.17
N VAL A 118 11.10 -0.21 -13.98
CA VAL A 118 9.94 0.63 -13.64
C VAL A 118 9.80 0.76 -12.12
N SER A 119 9.80 2.01 -11.64
CA SER A 119 9.58 2.33 -10.23
C SER A 119 8.14 2.02 -9.80
N PRO A 120 7.91 1.48 -8.59
CA PRO A 120 6.57 1.28 -8.04
C PRO A 120 5.81 2.59 -7.90
N ALA A 121 6.48 3.76 -7.86
CA ALA A 121 5.78 5.05 -7.84
C ALA A 121 4.93 5.32 -9.09
N TYR A 122 5.17 4.61 -10.20
CA TYR A 122 4.37 4.73 -11.42
C TYR A 122 2.91 4.30 -11.23
N SER A 123 2.62 3.40 -10.26
CA SER A 123 1.24 2.98 -9.98
C SER A 123 0.31 4.12 -9.50
N ASN A 124 0.87 5.26 -9.08
CA ASN A 124 0.09 6.48 -8.81
C ASN A 124 -0.58 7.05 -10.06
N GLN A 125 0.00 6.84 -11.24
CA GLN A 125 -0.48 7.33 -12.53
C GLN A 125 -1.30 6.28 -13.29
N LEU A 126 -1.12 4.99 -12.95
CA LEU A 126 -1.74 3.86 -13.64
C LEU A 126 -3.26 4.03 -13.82
N PHE A 127 -3.96 4.44 -12.77
CA PHE A 127 -5.42 4.60 -12.79
C PHE A 127 -5.93 5.79 -13.60
N ASP A 128 -5.06 6.73 -14.00
CA ASP A 128 -5.41 7.77 -14.96
C ASP A 128 -5.14 7.32 -16.42
N GLU A 129 -4.34 6.26 -16.63
CA GLU A 129 -3.91 5.80 -17.95
C GLU A 129 -4.67 4.57 -18.46
N VAL A 130 -5.17 3.73 -17.57
CA VAL A 130 -5.90 2.51 -17.94
C VAL A 130 -7.22 2.37 -17.20
N GLU A 131 -8.14 1.62 -17.80
CA GLU A 131 -9.38 1.26 -17.15
C GLU A 131 -9.14 0.36 -15.93
N CYS A 132 -9.82 0.66 -14.84
CA CYS A 132 -9.80 -0.19 -13.65
C CYS A 132 -10.95 -1.19 -13.72
N VAL A 133 -10.60 -2.47 -13.80
CA VAL A 133 -11.58 -3.57 -13.73
C VAL A 133 -12.05 -3.70 -12.28
N GLN A 134 -13.33 -3.42 -12.03
CA GLN A 134 -13.93 -3.58 -10.72
C GLN A 134 -14.04 -5.05 -10.35
N LEU A 135 -13.75 -5.37 -9.09
CA LEU A 135 -13.99 -6.69 -8.53
C LEU A 135 -15.49 -6.83 -8.23
N MET A 136 -16.06 -8.00 -8.54
CA MET A 136 -17.46 -8.29 -8.23
C MET A 136 -17.70 -8.29 -6.71
N ASP A 137 -16.76 -8.87 -5.97
CA ASP A 137 -16.75 -8.90 -4.51
C ASP A 137 -15.42 -8.31 -3.99
N PRO A 138 -15.45 -7.34 -3.07
CA PRO A 138 -14.23 -6.81 -2.48
C PRO A 138 -13.43 -7.89 -1.74
N ILE A 139 -12.10 -7.85 -1.87
CA ILE A 139 -11.20 -8.74 -1.13
C ILE A 139 -10.74 -8.03 0.13
N GLU A 140 -11.08 -8.59 1.30
CA GLU A 140 -10.69 -8.04 2.59
C GLU A 140 -9.24 -8.41 2.96
N LEU A 141 -8.37 -7.43 3.19
CA LEU A 141 -7.01 -7.64 3.69
C LEU A 141 -6.81 -7.03 5.06
N LYS A 142 -6.25 -7.81 5.99
CA LYS A 142 -5.76 -7.30 7.27
C LYS A 142 -4.39 -6.66 7.06
N ALA A 143 -4.22 -5.48 7.64
CA ALA A 143 -2.98 -4.73 7.59
C ALA A 143 -2.70 -4.08 8.95
N ARG A 144 -1.47 -3.61 9.15
CA ARG A 144 -1.02 -2.91 10.33
C ARG A 144 -0.50 -1.53 9.97
N ILE A 145 -0.95 -0.52 10.70
CA ILE A 145 -0.56 0.87 10.45
C ILE A 145 0.88 1.08 10.91
N GLY A 146 1.73 1.61 10.04
CA GLY A 146 3.14 1.83 10.31
C GLY A 146 3.76 2.95 9.47
N TRP A 147 5.09 3.03 9.51
CA TRP A 147 5.88 3.92 8.67
C TRP A 147 7.19 3.26 8.24
N PHE A 148 7.79 3.77 7.16
CA PHE A 148 9.06 3.28 6.63
C PHE A 148 10.14 4.35 6.74
N ASP A 149 11.32 3.96 7.23
CA ASP A 149 12.44 4.87 7.50
C ASP A 149 13.46 4.95 6.35
N GLY A 150 13.22 4.22 5.25
CA GLY A 150 14.20 4.04 4.16
C GLY A 150 14.97 2.72 4.26
N ARG A 151 14.83 1.99 5.37
CA ARG A 151 15.51 0.72 5.64
C ARG A 151 14.53 -0.36 6.07
N GLN A 152 13.63 -0.07 6.99
CA GLN A 152 12.69 -1.02 7.57
C GLN A 152 11.35 -0.39 7.94
N GLN A 153 10.33 -1.25 8.03
CA GLN A 153 9.01 -0.88 8.52
C GLN A 153 9.01 -0.78 10.05
N GLN A 154 8.27 0.19 10.56
CA GLN A 154 8.16 0.54 11.96
C GLN A 154 6.68 0.66 12.33
N TYR A 155 6.34 0.18 13.52
CA TYR A 155 4.96 0.16 14.02
C TYR A 155 4.77 0.99 15.28
N ASN A 156 5.85 1.45 15.88
CA ASN A 156 5.82 2.36 17.01
C ASN A 156 5.72 3.81 16.53
N ARG A 157 5.05 4.65 17.32
CA ARG A 157 5.08 6.10 17.12
C ARG A 157 6.45 6.66 17.53
N ILE A 158 7.00 7.56 16.71
CA ILE A 158 8.16 8.35 17.12
C ILE A 158 7.68 9.40 18.11
N MET A 159 8.21 9.39 19.34
CA MET A 159 8.00 10.52 20.25
C MET A 159 8.77 11.73 19.75
N THR A 160 8.04 12.80 19.47
CA THR A 160 8.62 14.11 19.11
C THR A 160 9.36 14.72 20.30
N GLU A 161 10.34 15.60 20.04
CA GLU A 161 11.07 16.29 21.13
C GLU A 161 10.15 17.08 22.06
N VAL A 162 9.04 17.60 21.54
CA VAL A 162 8.01 18.31 22.30
C VAL A 162 7.34 17.35 23.29
N GLU A 163 6.96 16.15 22.85
CA GLU A 163 6.34 15.15 23.72
C GLU A 163 7.31 14.65 24.79
N ARG A 164 8.61 14.50 24.45
CA ARG A 164 9.63 14.09 25.44
C ARG A 164 9.80 15.09 26.58
N HIS A 165 9.67 16.38 26.31
CA HIS A 165 9.78 17.41 27.36
C HIS A 165 8.54 17.46 28.26
N VAL A 166 7.37 17.11 27.73
CA VAL A 166 6.14 17.04 28.54
C VAL A 166 6.12 15.79 29.41
N SER A 167 6.63 14.65 28.93
CA SER A 167 6.67 13.40 29.70
C SER A 167 7.70 13.35 30.83
N GLN A 168 8.58 14.35 30.92
CA GLN A 168 9.63 14.45 31.96
C GLN A 168 9.24 15.42 33.10
N ARG A 169 8.01 15.94 33.09
CA ARG A 169 7.44 16.77 34.16
C ARG A 169 6.33 15.99 34.87
#